data_AF-A0A6N2BZE2-F1
#
_entry.id   AF-A0A6N2BZE2-F1
#
_cell.length_a   1.000
_cell.length_b   1.000
_cell.length_c   1.000
_cell.angle_alpha   90.00
_cell.angle_beta   90.00
_cell.angle_gamma   90.00
#
_symmetry.space_group_name_H-M   'P 1'
#
loop_
_entity.id
_entity.type
_entity.pdbx_description
1 polymer ?
#
loop_
_entity_poly.entity_id
_entity_poly.type
_entity_poly.pdbx_seq_one_letter_code
_entity_poly.pdbx_strand_id
1 'polypeptide(L)'
;ASMQTILKGHFGLQKSLLCDGEFFHVHCSAHILNLIVQEGLKAANDALFKIRESVKYVKGSDGRMRKFEQCVKQVGISTNLGLRLDVATRWNSTYLMLGSALQY
;
A
#
# COMPACT_ATOMS: atom_id res chain seq x y z
N ALA A 1 15.69 18.58 -16.05
CA ALA A 1 14.31 19.10 -16.18
C ALA A 1 13.33 18.00 -15.80
N SER A 2 12.22 18.30 -15.12
CA SER A 2 11.20 17.29 -14.81
C SER A 2 10.47 16.86 -16.09
N MET A 3 9.85 15.67 -16.09
CA MET A 3 9.04 15.18 -17.22
C MET A 3 7.94 16.18 -17.59
N GLN A 4 7.32 16.83 -16.60
CA GLN A 4 6.34 17.88 -16.81
C GLN A 4 6.93 19.07 -17.58
N THR A 5 8.13 19.55 -17.23
CA THR A 5 8.78 20.67 -17.93
C THR A 5 9.10 20.33 -19.38
N ILE A 6 9.59 19.11 -19.65
CA ILE A 6 9.94 18.66 -21.00
C ILE A 6 8.68 18.59 -21.88
N LEU A 7 7.62 17.94 -21.38
CA LEU A 7 6.36 17.79 -22.09
C LEU A 7 5.65 19.15 -22.28
N LYS A 8 5.65 20.00 -21.25
CA LYS A 8 5.08 21.36 -21.34
C LYS A 8 5.78 22.19 -22.41
N GLY A 9 7.10 22.10 -22.52
CA GLY A 9 7.87 22.77 -23.58
C GLY A 9 7.51 22.24 -24.98
N HIS A 10 7.48 20.92 -25.15
CA HIS A 10 7.17 20.30 -26.43
C HIS A 10 5.74 20.62 -26.91
N PHE A 11 4.74 20.48 -26.03
CA PHE A 11 3.35 20.77 -26.36
C PHE A 11 3.08 22.27 -26.50
N GLY A 12 3.82 23.12 -25.77
CA GLY A 12 3.77 24.57 -25.95
C GLY A 12 4.20 25.00 -27.35
N LEU A 13 5.25 24.40 -27.91
CA LEU A 13 5.67 24.64 -29.30
C LEU A 13 4.60 24.22 -30.32
N GLN A 14 3.80 23.20 -30.00
CA GLN A 14 2.71 22.73 -30.85
C GLN A 14 1.40 23.52 -30.67
N LYS A 15 1.37 24.50 -29.76
CA LYS A 15 0.14 25.22 -29.35
C LYS A 15 -1.01 24.29 -28.95
N SER A 16 -0.69 23.13 -28.38
CA SER A 16 -1.66 22.09 -28.00
C SER A 16 -2.05 22.13 -26.51
N LEU A 17 -1.53 23.09 -25.75
CA LEU A 17 -1.82 23.27 -24.33
C LEU A 17 -2.90 24.33 -24.10
N LEU A 18 -3.88 23.98 -23.28
CA LEU A 18 -4.88 24.91 -22.77
C LEU A 18 -4.22 25.94 -21.82
N CYS A 19 -4.60 27.21 -21.93
CA CYS A 19 -4.08 28.31 -21.09
C CYS A 19 -2.54 28.32 -20.97
N ASP A 20 -1.84 28.10 -22.09
CA ASP A 20 -0.37 28.03 -22.14
C ASP A 20 0.25 27.01 -21.16
N GLY A 21 -0.53 25.98 -20.83
CA GLY A 21 -0.16 24.94 -19.90
C GLY A 21 -0.07 25.38 -18.45
N GLU A 22 -0.70 26.49 -18.04
CA GLU A 22 -0.80 26.94 -16.64
C GLU A 22 -1.18 25.78 -15.70
N PHE A 23 -2.14 24.95 -16.14
CA PHE A 23 -2.66 23.79 -15.40
C PHE A 23 -2.07 22.45 -15.86
N PHE A 24 -1.05 22.45 -16.72
CA PHE A 24 -0.46 21.20 -17.21
C PHE A 24 0.37 20.54 -16.11
N HIS A 25 -0.08 19.39 -15.63
CA HIS A 25 0.59 18.62 -14.60
C HIS A 25 0.66 17.13 -14.98
N VAL A 26 1.81 16.53 -14.71
CA VAL A 26 2.02 15.09 -14.92
C VAL A 26 2.04 14.41 -13.57
N HIS A 27 0.95 13.70 -13.27
CA HIS A 27 0.87 12.91 -12.05
C HIS A 27 1.70 11.62 -12.18
N CYS A 28 2.22 11.14 -11.05
CA CYS A 28 2.84 9.83 -10.98
C CYS A 28 1.78 8.73 -11.04
N SER A 29 1.84 7.83 -12.02
CA SER A 29 0.88 6.72 -12.16
C SER A 29 0.81 5.83 -10.92
N ALA A 30 1.95 5.61 -10.25
CA ALA A 30 1.97 4.85 -9.00
C ALA A 30 1.22 5.57 -7.87
N HIS A 31 1.25 6.90 -7.84
CA HIS A 31 0.49 7.71 -6.89
C HIS A 31 -1.01 7.67 -7.20
N ILE A 32 -1.39 7.81 -8.47
CA ILE A 32 -2.79 7.66 -8.91
C ILE A 32 -3.33 6.27 -8.52
N LEU A 33 -2.57 5.21 -8.81
CA LEU A 33 -2.95 3.85 -8.46
C LEU A 33 -3.13 3.70 -6.93
N ASN A 34 -2.22 4.28 -6.14
CA ASN A 34 -2.35 4.28 -4.70
C ASN A 34 -3.67 4.93 -4.24
N LEU A 35 -4.02 6.10 -4.79
CA LEU A 35 -5.29 6.77 -4.46
C LEU A 35 -6.51 5.91 -4.80
N ILE A 36 -6.55 5.34 -6.01
CA ILE A 36 -7.65 4.47 -6.45
C ILE A 36 -7.81 3.28 -5.50
N VAL A 37 -6.72 2.59 -5.17
CA VAL A 37 -6.78 1.42 -4.29
C VAL A 37 -7.19 1.82 -2.87
N GLN A 38 -6.67 2.94 -2.34
CA GLN A 38 -7.03 3.40 -0.99
C GLN A 38 -8.53 3.73 -0.90
N GLU A 39 -9.11 4.37 -1.91
CA GLU A 39 -10.56 4.59 -1.95
C GLU A 39 -11.34 3.27 -1.97
N GLY A 40 -10.91 2.30 -2.80
CA GLY A 40 -11.54 0.98 -2.84
C GLY A 40 -11.45 0.20 -1.51
N LEU A 41 -10.33 0.32 -0.80
CA LEU A 41 -10.12 -0.35 0.49
C LEU A 41 -11.04 0.17 1.60
N LYS A 42 -11.62 1.37 1.47
CA LYS A 42 -12.59 1.90 2.45
C LYS A 42 -13.81 1.00 2.61
N ALA A 43 -14.21 0.27 1.56
CA ALA A 43 -15.32 -0.67 1.62
C ALA A 43 -15.09 -1.82 2.64
N ALA A 44 -13.85 -2.11 2.99
CA ALA A 44 -13.45 -3.15 3.95
C ALA A 44 -12.68 -2.58 5.15
N ASN A 45 -12.83 -1.28 5.44
CA ASN A 45 -11.98 -0.58 6.41
C ASN A 45 -11.95 -1.24 7.79
N ASP A 46 -13.09 -1.73 8.28
CA ASP A 46 -13.19 -2.36 9.60
C ASP A 46 -12.40 -3.66 9.68
N ALA A 47 -12.49 -4.51 8.66
CA ALA A 47 -11.73 -5.75 8.59
C ALA A 47 -10.23 -5.46 8.45
N LEU A 48 -9.88 -4.51 7.58
CA LEU A 48 -8.49 -4.07 7.40
C LEU A 48 -7.90 -3.52 8.70
N PHE A 49 -8.65 -2.71 9.44
CA PHE A 49 -8.25 -2.17 10.72
C PHE A 49 -7.96 -3.28 11.72
N LYS A 50 -8.89 -4.23 11.88
CA LYS A 50 -8.71 -5.37 12.81
C LYS A 50 -7.47 -6.19 12.47
N ILE A 51 -7.30 -6.58 11.20
CA ILE A 51 -6.13 -7.34 10.75
C ILE A 51 -4.85 -6.54 11.01
N ARG A 52 -4.83 -5.25 10.68
CA ARG A 52 -3.68 -4.37 10.89
C ARG A 52 -3.29 -4.28 12.36
N GLU A 53 -4.25 -4.11 13.25
CA GLU A 53 -3.99 -4.03 14.69
C GLU A 53 -3.54 -5.39 15.26
N SER A 54 -4.11 -6.51 14.80
CA SER A 54 -3.64 -7.85 15.18
C SER A 54 -2.19 -8.09 14.77
N VAL A 55 -1.83 -7.75 13.52
CA VAL A 55 -0.46 -7.89 13.02
C VAL A 55 0.51 -6.98 13.80
N LYS A 56 0.13 -5.72 14.04
CA LYS A 56 0.91 -4.81 14.88
C LYS A 56 1.11 -5.34 16.29
N TYR A 57 0.07 -5.93 16.90
CA TYR A 57 0.16 -6.49 18.24
C TYR A 57 1.21 -7.60 18.30
N VAL A 58 1.12 -8.58 17.38
CA VAL A 58 2.07 -9.71 17.30
C VAL A 58 3.49 -9.23 17.05
N LYS A 59 3.67 -8.30 16.11
CA LYS A 59 4.96 -7.72 15.75
C LYS A 59 5.52 -6.72 16.77
N GLY A 60 4.74 -6.32 17.77
CA GLY A 60 5.11 -5.28 18.73
C GLY A 60 6.17 -5.69 19.74
N SER A 61 6.41 -7.00 19.94
CA SER A 61 7.53 -7.48 20.76
C SER A 61 7.89 -8.93 20.45
N ASP A 62 9.15 -9.29 20.71
CA ASP A 62 9.64 -10.67 20.53
C ASP A 62 8.87 -11.68 21.39
N GLY A 63 8.47 -11.28 22.61
CA GLY A 63 7.66 -12.13 23.48
C GLY A 63 6.29 -12.45 22.91
N ARG A 64 5.64 -11.49 22.22
CA ARG A 64 4.36 -11.72 21.55
C ARG A 64 4.53 -12.56 20.29
N MET A 65 5.60 -12.33 19.51
CA MET A 65 5.93 -13.15 18.35
C MET A 65 6.15 -14.62 18.72
N ARG A 66 6.95 -14.90 19.76
CA ARG A 66 7.18 -16.29 20.23
C ARG A 66 5.89 -16.99 20.66
N LYS A 67 4.99 -16.27 21.36
CA LYS A 67 3.67 -16.83 21.73
C LYS A 67 2.82 -17.11 20.50
N PHE A 68 2.81 -16.21 19.53
CA PHE A 68 2.11 -16.43 18.26
C PHE A 68 2.65 -17.67 17.53
N GLU A 69 3.98 -17.80 17.39
CA GLU A 69 4.61 -18.98 16.78
C GLU A 69 4.25 -20.29 17.51
N GLN A 70 4.13 -20.27 18.85
CA GLN A 70 3.67 -21.42 19.62
C GLN A 70 2.23 -21.79 19.26
N CYS A 71 1.32 -20.81 19.17
CA CYS A 71 -0.07 -21.04 18.75
C CYS A 71 -0.14 -21.62 17.33
N VAL A 72 0.62 -21.05 16.39
CA VAL A 72 0.68 -21.53 14.99
C VAL A 72 1.10 -23.01 14.94
N LYS A 73 2.12 -23.39 15.70
CA LYS A 73 2.55 -24.79 15.83
C LYS A 73 1.49 -25.67 16.46
N GLN A 74 0.80 -25.20 17.49
CA GLN A 74 -0.24 -25.95 18.19
C GLN A 74 -1.45 -26.25 17.29
N VAL A 75 -1.83 -25.30 16.42
CA VAL A 75 -2.92 -25.47 15.45
C VAL A 75 -2.47 -26.26 14.21
N GLY A 76 -1.17 -26.55 14.08
CA GLY A 76 -0.62 -27.36 12.98
C GLY A 76 -0.49 -26.61 11.66
N ILE A 77 -0.42 -25.27 11.69
CA ILE A 77 -0.28 -24.46 10.47
C ILE A 77 1.16 -24.55 9.97
N SER A 78 1.35 -25.10 8.77
CA SER A 78 2.65 -25.24 8.11
C SER A 78 2.93 -24.07 7.16
N THR A 79 3.09 -22.86 7.69
CA THR A 79 3.53 -21.71 6.89
C THR A 79 4.87 -21.19 7.39
N ASN A 80 5.76 -20.85 6.44
CA ASN A 80 7.03 -20.19 6.72
C ASN A 80 6.96 -18.68 6.47
N LEU A 81 5.80 -18.15 6.04
CA LEU A 81 5.66 -16.75 5.67
C LEU A 81 5.40 -15.90 6.89
N GLY A 82 6.37 -15.12 7.37
CA GLY A 82 6.17 -14.21 8.50
C GLY A 82 5.13 -13.11 8.24
N LEU A 83 4.42 -12.69 9.28
CA LEU A 83 3.49 -11.55 9.23
C LEU A 83 4.21 -10.25 8.82
N ARG A 84 3.58 -9.48 7.92
CA ARG A 84 4.11 -8.22 7.38
C ARG A 84 3.33 -7.02 7.90
N LEU A 85 4.04 -6.02 8.41
CA LEU A 85 3.43 -4.76 8.84
C LEU A 85 2.87 -4.00 7.64
N ASP A 86 1.74 -3.34 7.85
CA ASP A 86 1.15 -2.44 6.86
C ASP A 86 1.63 -0.99 7.05
N VAL A 87 1.82 -0.32 5.92
CA VAL A 87 2.04 1.12 5.79
C VAL A 87 0.81 1.69 5.10
N ALA A 88 -0.10 2.28 5.88
CA ALA A 88 -1.42 2.70 5.42
C ALA A 88 -1.41 3.65 4.20
N THR A 89 -0.33 4.39 3.97
CA THR A 89 -0.20 5.27 2.80
C THR A 89 0.23 4.56 1.52
N ARG A 90 0.55 3.26 1.57
CA ARG A 90 1.09 2.47 0.46
C ARG A 90 0.28 1.20 0.23
N TRP A 91 -0.50 1.17 -0.85
CA TRP A 91 -1.39 0.06 -1.19
C TRP A 91 -0.68 -1.30 -1.25
N ASN A 92 0.56 -1.33 -1.74
CA ASN A 92 1.34 -2.56 -1.86
C ASN A 92 1.71 -3.14 -0.49
N SER A 93 1.91 -2.30 0.53
CA SER A 93 2.13 -2.77 1.90
C SER A 93 0.89 -3.44 2.47
N THR A 94 -0.30 -2.91 2.16
CA THR A 94 -1.58 -3.49 2.61
C THR A 94 -1.81 -4.83 1.94
N TYR A 95 -1.57 -4.92 0.63
CA TYR A 95 -1.61 -6.17 -0.11
C TYR A 95 -0.69 -7.23 0.50
N LEU A 96 0.56 -6.87 0.82
CA LEU A 96 1.53 -7.79 1.42
C LEU A 96 1.16 -8.21 2.85
N MET A 97 0.61 -7.30 3.66
CA MET A 97 0.09 -7.63 4.99
C MET A 97 -1.01 -8.68 4.87
N LEU A 98 -2.02 -8.42 4.03
CA LEU A 98 -3.15 -9.33 3.84
C LEU A 98 -2.70 -10.69 3.32
N GLY A 99 -1.83 -10.71 2.31
CA GLY A 99 -1.28 -11.96 1.78
C GLY A 99 -0.54 -12.78 2.84
N SER A 100 0.19 -12.13 3.75
CA SER A 100 0.86 -12.82 4.86
C SER A 100 -0.09 -13.27 5.97
N ALA A 101 -1.08 -12.44 6.32
CA ALA A 101 -2.03 -12.73 7.39
C ALA A 101 -2.95 -13.90 7.03
N LEU A 102 -3.33 -14.03 5.76
CA LEU A 102 -4.17 -15.12 5.26
C LEU A 102 -3.51 -16.52 5.34
N GLN A 103 -2.21 -16.61 5.62
CA GLN A 103 -1.53 -17.89 5.80
C GLN A 103 -1.66 -18.48 7.21
N TYR A 104 -2.27 -17.74 8.14
CA TYR A 104 -2.43 -18.10 9.55
C TYR A 104 -3.91 -18.09 9.94
#